data_AF-A0A935QWU1-F1
#
_entry.id   AF-A0A935QWU1-F1
#
_cell.length_a   1.000
_cell.length_b   1.000
_cell.length_c   1.000
_cell.angle_alpha   90.00
_cell.angle_beta   90.00
_cell.angle_gamma   90.00
#
_symmetry.space_group_name_H-M   'P 1'
#
loop_
_entity.id
_entity.type
_entity.pdbx_description
1 polymer ?
#
loop_
_entity_poly.entity_id
_entity_poly.type
_entity_poly.pdbx_seq_one_letter_code
_entity_poly.pdbx_strand_id
1 'polypeptide(L)'
;MTFAMAGLLSEESVYTRAQVPLLGDIPVIGALFSHTTHTREESELMIFVTPKLVRPLAPDEVPPPPGAFETTTRTTLSSTGSASTTAPVRTWQPSGAVGAER
;
A
#
# COMPACT_ATOMS: atom_id res chain seq x y z
N MET A 1 -6.60 -1.90 -18.23
CA MET A 1 -5.79 -0.79 -18.77
C MET A 1 -5.60 0.20 -17.64
N THR A 2 -4.36 0.54 -17.32
CA THR A 2 -4.05 1.58 -16.33
C THR A 2 -3.74 2.87 -17.09
N PHE A 3 -4.17 4.02 -16.57
CA PHE A 3 -3.93 5.32 -17.19
C PHE A 3 -3.25 6.22 -16.17
N ALA A 4 -2.15 6.87 -16.57
CA ALA A 4 -1.51 7.89 -15.75
C ALA A 4 -2.37 9.16 -15.81
N MET A 5 -2.81 9.66 -14.67
CA MET A 5 -3.66 10.86 -14.62
C MET A 5 -2.87 12.11 -14.27
N ALA A 6 -1.89 11.96 -13.39
CA ALA A 6 -1.11 13.08 -12.89
C ALA A 6 0.33 12.64 -12.63
N GLY A 7 1.23 13.60 -12.77
CA GLY A 7 2.62 13.47 -12.37
C GLY A 7 3.10 14.79 -11.77
N LEU A 8 4.10 14.71 -10.91
CA LEU A 8 4.82 15.84 -10.35
C LEU A 8 6.31 15.56 -10.51
N LEU A 9 7.03 16.53 -11.05
CA LEU A 9 8.48 16.58 -11.06
C LEU A 9 8.88 17.88 -10.38
N SER A 10 9.65 17.76 -9.30
CA SER A 10 10.19 18.90 -8.56
C SER A 10 11.71 18.81 -8.57
N GLU A 11 12.35 19.89 -8.97
CA GLU A 11 13.80 20.05 -8.94
C GLU A 11 14.15 21.27 -8.10
N GLU A 12 15.05 21.10 -7.15
CA GLU A 12 15.63 22.19 -6.37
C GLU A 12 17.16 22.17 -6.49
N SER A 13 17.74 23.32 -6.84
CA SER A 13 19.19 23.50 -6.94
C SER A 13 19.66 24.59 -5.99
N VAL A 14 20.51 24.22 -5.04
CA VAL A 14 21.07 25.15 -4.04
C VAL A 14 22.57 25.34 -4.29
N TYR A 15 23.00 26.60 -4.32
CA TYR A 15 24.40 26.99 -4.39
C TYR A 15 24.82 27.67 -3.09
N THR A 16 25.68 27.02 -2.33
CA THR A 16 26.21 27.57 -1.08
C THR A 16 27.70 27.85 -1.25
N ARG A 17 28.11 29.10 -1.10
CA ARG A 17 29.52 29.52 -1.20
C ARG A 17 30.02 30.00 0.15
N ALA A 18 31.03 29.33 0.69
CA ALA A 18 31.75 29.73 1.88
C ALA A 18 33.18 30.13 1.49
N GLN A 19 33.71 31.21 2.07
CA GLN A 19 35.09 31.62 1.83
C GLN A 19 35.68 32.30 3.06
N VAL A 20 37.01 32.18 3.21
CA VAL A 20 37.75 32.92 4.25
C VAL A 20 37.85 34.39 3.84
N PRO A 21 37.42 35.36 4.67
CA PRO A 21 37.57 36.78 4.38
C PRO A 21 39.04 37.14 4.11
N LEU A 22 39.30 38.10 3.22
CA LEU A 22 40.63 38.55 2.78
C LEU A 22 41.39 37.56 1.87
N LEU A 23 41.40 36.27 2.20
CA LEU A 23 42.14 35.24 1.44
C LEU A 23 41.35 34.68 0.25
N GLY A 24 40.02 34.59 0.36
CA GLY A 24 39.15 34.03 -0.68
C GLY A 24 39.05 34.86 -1.96
N ASP A 25 39.38 36.16 -1.89
CA ASP A 25 39.28 37.10 -3.01
C ASP A 25 40.61 37.29 -3.76
N ILE A 26 41.70 36.61 -3.33
CA ILE A 26 43.00 36.73 -3.98
C ILE A 26 42.96 35.99 -5.34
N PRO A 27 43.31 36.66 -6.46
CA PRO A 27 43.38 36.00 -7.75
C PRO A 27 44.43 34.87 -7.72
N VAL A 28 44.22 33.82 -8.52
CA VAL A 28 45.07 32.61 -8.61
C VAL A 28 44.94 31.65 -7.42
N ILE A 29 44.97 32.11 -6.16
CA ILE A 29 45.00 31.22 -4.97
C ILE A 29 43.71 31.20 -4.14
N GLY A 30 42.80 32.15 -4.32
CA GLY A 30 41.57 32.27 -3.50
C GLY A 30 40.66 31.04 -3.56
N ALA A 31 40.70 30.28 -4.66
CA ALA A 31 39.96 29.03 -4.80
C ALA A 31 40.34 27.97 -3.75
N LEU A 32 41.59 27.96 -3.25
CA LEU A 32 42.04 27.04 -2.21
C LEU A 32 41.47 27.39 -0.82
N PHE A 33 41.02 28.63 -0.63
CA PHE A 33 40.45 29.16 0.61
C PHE A 33 38.93 29.40 0.52
N SER A 34 38.31 28.90 -0.54
CA SER A 34 36.86 28.97 -0.76
C SER A 34 36.31 27.55 -0.97
N HIS A 35 35.09 27.33 -0.51
CA HIS A 35 34.36 26.09 -0.71
C HIS A 35 33.00 26.43 -1.31
N THR A 36 32.67 25.79 -2.43
CA THR A 36 31.34 25.91 -3.04
C THR A 36 30.70 24.54 -3.01
N THR A 37 29.55 24.46 -2.36
CA THR A 37 28.72 23.26 -2.32
C THR A 37 27.56 23.45 -3.29
N HIS A 38 27.37 22.47 -4.16
CA HIS A 38 26.23 22.41 -5.05
C HIS A 38 25.37 21.21 -4.67
N THR A 39 24.15 21.47 -4.24
CA THR A 39 23.18 20.43 -3.88
C THR A 39 22.04 20.46 -4.88
N ARG A 40 21.70 19.29 -5.43
CA ARG A 40 20.60 19.12 -6.38
C ARG A 40 19.66 18.04 -5.84
N GLU A 41 18.41 18.39 -5.65
CA GLU A 41 17.37 17.49 -5.13
C GLU A 41 16.29 17.31 -6.19
N GLU A 42 15.97 16.06 -6.49
CA GLU A 42 14.96 15.66 -7.48
C GLU A 42 13.89 14.81 -6.78
N SER A 43 12.63 15.17 -6.97
CA SER A 43 11.48 14.43 -6.45
C SER A 43 10.46 14.17 -7.55
N GLU A 44 10.12 12.89 -7.74
CA GLU A 44 9.20 12.41 -8.77
C GLU A 44 8.00 11.70 -8.14
N LEU A 45 6.79 12.01 -8.63
CA LEU A 45 5.56 11.35 -8.21
C LEU A 45 4.65 11.09 -9.41
N MET A 46 4.05 9.90 -9.46
CA MET A 46 3.07 9.51 -10.48
C MET A 46 1.80 8.93 -9.86
N ILE A 47 0.65 9.29 -10.42
CA ILE A 47 -0.67 8.79 -10.02
C ILE A 47 -1.33 8.06 -11.19
N PHE A 48 -1.68 6.79 -10.96
CA PHE A 48 -2.34 5.92 -11.94
C PHE A 48 -3.77 5.59 -11.50
N VAL A 49 -4.66 5.44 -12.48
CA VAL A 49 -6.00 4.87 -12.25
C VAL A 49 -6.25 3.66 -13.13
N THR A 50 -7.06 2.74 -12.60
CA THR A 50 -7.52 1.55 -13.32
C THR A 50 -9.03 1.48 -13.21
N PRO A 51 -9.77 2.03 -14.19
CA PRO A 51 -11.22 1.90 -14.19
C PRO A 51 -11.61 0.43 -14.39
N LYS A 52 -12.69 0.02 -13.70
CA LYS A 52 -13.34 -1.29 -13.88
C LYS A 52 -14.73 -1.04 -14.45
N LEU A 53 -14.98 -1.54 -15.66
CA LEU A 53 -16.32 -1.53 -16.23
C LEU A 53 -17.06 -2.77 -15.73
N VAL A 54 -18.15 -2.56 -15.00
CA VAL A 54 -19.01 -3.63 -14.50
C VAL A 54 -20.28 -3.70 -15.34
N ARG A 55 -20.83 -4.90 -15.46
CA ARG A 55 -22.12 -5.13 -16.10
C ARG A 55 -23.27 -4.73 -15.16
N PRO A 56 -24.40 -4.24 -15.69
CA PRO A 56 -25.59 -3.99 -14.89
C PRO A 56 -26.15 -5.30 -14.33
N LEU A 57 -26.74 -5.23 -13.14
CA LEU A 57 -27.42 -6.34 -12.47
C LEU A 57 -28.83 -6.52 -13.04
N ALA A 58 -29.31 -7.77 -13.12
CA ALA A 58 -30.72 -8.03 -13.37
C ALA A 58 -31.59 -7.55 -12.17
N PRO A 59 -32.87 -7.20 -12.38
CA PRO A 59 -33.73 -6.64 -11.32
C PRO A 59 -33.88 -7.53 -10.07
N ASP A 60 -33.73 -8.84 -10.24
CA ASP A 60 -33.85 -9.89 -9.25
C ASP A 60 -32.50 -10.49 -8.82
N GLU A 61 -31.39 -10.00 -9.37
CA GLU A 61 -30.05 -10.47 -9.05
C GLU A 61 -29.42 -9.62 -7.95
N VAL A 62 -29.19 -10.24 -6.79
CA VAL A 62 -28.45 -9.63 -5.67
C VAL A 62 -27.03 -10.17 -5.67
N PRO A 63 -26.01 -9.33 -5.91
CA PRO A 63 -24.63 -9.80 -5.87
C PRO A 63 -24.24 -10.16 -4.43
N PRO A 64 -23.36 -11.14 -4.25
CA PRO A 64 -22.85 -11.48 -2.93
C PRO A 64 -22.18 -10.25 -2.30
N PRO A 65 -22.32 -10.04 -0.97
CA PRO A 65 -21.66 -8.95 -0.28
C PRO A 65 -20.15 -9.01 -0.48
N PRO A 66 -19.47 -7.87 -0.69
CA PRO A 66 -18.01 -7.83 -0.80
C PRO A 66 -17.36 -8.50 0.42
N GLY A 67 -16.44 -9.43 0.17
CA GLY A 67 -15.73 -10.15 1.24
C GLY A 67 -16.44 -11.39 1.78
N ALA A 68 -17.62 -11.77 1.25
CA ALA A 68 -18.20 -13.08 1.52
C ALA A 68 -17.33 -14.17 0.87
N PHE A 69 -16.90 -15.15 1.65
CA PHE A 69 -16.17 -16.30 1.14
C PHE A 69 -17.14 -17.23 0.41
N GLU A 70 -16.85 -17.56 -0.85
CA GLU A 70 -17.54 -18.65 -1.51
C GLU A 70 -17.26 -19.93 -0.73
N THR A 71 -18.28 -20.45 -0.05
CA THR A 71 -18.21 -21.76 0.58
C THR A 71 -18.12 -22.76 -0.55
N THR A 72 -16.90 -23.07 -0.98
CA THR A 72 -16.64 -24.14 -1.93
C THR A 72 -17.14 -25.42 -1.28
N THR A 73 -18.37 -25.82 -1.62
CA THR A 73 -18.94 -27.09 -1.20
C THR A 73 -18.09 -28.15 -1.88
N ARG A 74 -17.09 -28.64 -1.14
CA ARG A 74 -16.23 -29.76 -1.51
C ARG A 74 -17.17 -30.89 -1.94
N THR A 75 -17.19 -31.21 -3.24
CA THR A 75 -17.77 -32.45 -3.75
C THR A 75 -16.94 -33.61 -3.20
N THR A 76 -17.18 -33.96 -1.94
CA THR A 76 -16.75 -35.23 -1.36
C THR A 76 -17.71 -36.28 -1.89
N LEU A 77 -17.41 -36.80 -3.07
CA LEU A 77 -17.94 -38.09 -3.50
C LEU A 77 -17.40 -39.15 -2.53
N SER A 78 -18.10 -39.36 -1.43
CA SER A 78 -17.84 -40.45 -0.49
C SER A 78 -19.12 -41.25 -0.34
N SER A 79 -19.40 -42.11 -1.33
CA SER A 79 -20.27 -43.26 -1.12
C SER A 79 -19.50 -44.29 -0.29
N THR A 80 -19.86 -44.35 0.98
CA THR A 80 -20.02 -45.57 1.77
C THR A 80 -18.87 -46.58 1.76
N GLY A 81 -18.07 -46.53 2.83
CA GLY A 81 -17.22 -47.64 3.21
C GLY A 81 -16.54 -47.43 4.54
N SER A 82 -17.05 -48.13 5.56
CA SER A 82 -16.36 -48.48 6.80
C SER A 82 -16.46 -47.52 7.99
N ALA A 83 -16.60 -48.17 9.13
CA ALA A 83 -17.00 -47.67 10.42
C ALA A 83 -15.86 -47.05 11.23
N SER A 84 -16.25 -46.41 12.33
CA SER A 84 -15.47 -46.12 13.53
C SER A 84 -14.27 -45.17 13.37
N THR A 85 -14.40 -43.97 13.90
CA THR A 85 -13.77 -43.64 15.19
C THR A 85 -14.03 -42.18 15.54
N THR A 86 -14.64 -42.01 16.70
CA THR A 86 -14.86 -40.81 17.49
C THR A 86 -13.66 -39.87 17.57
N ALA A 87 -13.88 -38.60 17.23
CA ALA A 87 -13.41 -37.45 18.01
C ALA A 87 -14.34 -36.26 17.75
N PRO A 88 -15.00 -35.66 18.77
CA PRO A 88 -15.83 -34.49 18.55
C PRO A 88 -14.94 -33.28 18.27
N VAL A 89 -15.16 -32.62 17.12
CA VAL A 89 -14.66 -31.27 16.86
C VAL A 89 -15.29 -30.35 17.90
N ARG A 90 -14.43 -29.75 18.73
CA ARG A 90 -14.80 -28.81 19.79
C ARG A 90 -15.40 -27.56 19.12
N THR A 91 -16.72 -27.53 19.00
CA THR A 91 -17.46 -26.32 18.66
C THR A 91 -17.29 -25.36 19.82
N TRP A 92 -16.61 -24.24 19.61
CA TRP A 92 -16.50 -23.21 20.62
C TRP A 92 -17.88 -22.61 20.87
N GLN A 93 -18.39 -22.76 22.09
CA GLN A 93 -19.60 -22.10 22.59
C GLN A 93 -19.19 -20.76 23.24
N PRO A 94 -19.74 -19.61 22.83
CA PRO A 94 -19.57 -18.37 23.58
C PRO A 94 -20.22 -18.54 24.96
N SER A 95 -19.37 -18.60 25.99
CA SER A 95 -19.80 -18.64 27.39
C SER A 95 -20.18 -17.25 27.85
N GLY A 96 -21.43 -17.09 28.26
CA GLY A 96 -21.86 -16.02 29.17
C GLY A 96 -22.45 -14.81 28.46
N ALA A 97 -23.76 -14.70 28.55
CA ALA A 97 -24.45 -13.42 28.52
C ALA A 97 -23.75 -12.47 29.50
N VAL A 98 -23.35 -11.29 29.02
CA VAL A 98 -23.02 -10.15 29.86
C VAL A 98 -24.30 -9.78 30.59
N GLY A 99 -24.40 -10.28 31.82
CA GLY A 99 -25.41 -9.90 32.78
C GLY A 99 -25.30 -8.41 33.02
N ALA A 100 -26.44 -7.75 32.88
CA ALA A 100 -26.67 -6.41 33.33
C ALA A 100 -26.41 -6.33 34.85
N GLU A 101 -25.42 -5.54 35.27
CA GLU A 101 -25.37 -4.97 36.60
C GLU A 101 -24.90 -3.51 36.51
N ARG A 102 -25.87 -2.62 36.78
CA ARG A 102 -25.82 -1.28 37.39
C ARG A 102 -24.72 -0.28 37.01
#